data_AF-A0A8J9YRX5-F1
#
_entry.id   AF-A0A8J9YRX5-F1
#
_cell.length_a   1.000
_cell.length_b   1.000
_cell.length_c   1.000
_cell.angle_alpha   90.00
_cell.angle_beta   90.00
_cell.angle_gamma   90.00
#
_symmetry.space_group_name_H-M   'P 1'
#
loop_
_entity.id
_entity.type
_entity.pdbx_description
1 polymer ?
#
loop_
_entity_poly.entity_id
_entity_poly.type
_entity_poly.pdbx_seq_one_letter_code
_entity_poly.pdbx_strand_id
1 'polypeptide(L)'
;MAILQRSCCCDCCGVKTGSIVIAVLWIGLTLIGIGYAANNAHSVSTVFGLVSPTDVVVLVVYSVNLIAHILLMVGVAKEVRPLLLTWMIVTTICTVVLLLVNIYVTTTAFTAPRDYTDRSNKDAAIAAANLTGTGMRWILWGIFLTLTIYGCLVVLSHYQNLRDAEMGRGQQQMVVMGNLPYVMGNQPIMPGIQPYGNQPVLENKQPAMTGPQPGLGQDSSDARL
;
A
#
# COMPACT_ATOMS: atom_id res chain seq x y z
N MET A 1 -13.16 9.11 3.66
CA MET A 1 -13.96 8.61 2.52
C MET A 1 -13.66 7.13 2.34
N ALA A 2 -14.49 6.25 2.90
CA ALA A 2 -14.40 4.82 2.69
C ALA A 2 -15.16 4.44 1.40
N ILE A 3 -14.59 4.76 0.23
CA ILE A 3 -15.26 4.56 -1.07
C ILE A 3 -15.51 3.06 -1.39
N LEU A 4 -14.85 2.14 -0.68
CA LEU A 4 -15.00 0.69 -0.90
C LEU A 4 -15.90 -0.03 0.11
N GLN A 5 -16.47 0.64 1.13
CA GLN A 5 -17.11 -0.05 2.25
C GLN A 5 -18.55 -0.57 2.00
N ARG A 6 -19.24 -0.19 0.91
CA ARG A 6 -20.70 -0.43 0.82
C ARG A 6 -21.20 -1.35 -0.30
N SER A 7 -20.34 -1.84 -1.20
CA SER A 7 -20.85 -2.44 -2.44
C SER A 7 -20.71 -3.96 -2.58
N CYS A 8 -20.28 -4.70 -1.55
CA CYS A 8 -20.19 -6.16 -1.63
C CYS A 8 -20.90 -6.83 -0.45
N CYS A 9 -22.11 -7.33 -0.71
CA CYS A 9 -22.95 -8.09 0.22
C CYS A 9 -22.41 -9.52 0.50
N CYS A 10 -21.28 -9.90 -0.08
CA CYS A 10 -20.61 -11.18 0.16
C CYS A 10 -19.29 -10.90 0.88
N ASP A 11 -19.14 -11.48 2.08
CA ASP A 11 -17.97 -11.42 2.97
C ASP A 11 -16.65 -11.89 2.32
N CYS A 12 -16.70 -12.30 1.04
CA CYS A 12 -15.60 -12.80 0.24
C CYS A 12 -14.67 -11.69 -0.32
N CYS A 13 -15.18 -10.45 -0.47
CA CYS A 13 -14.44 -9.32 -1.05
C CYS A 13 -13.89 -8.36 0.03
N GLY A 14 -13.52 -8.87 1.19
CA GLY A 14 -12.93 -8.08 2.25
C GLY A 14 -11.58 -7.46 1.84
N VAL A 15 -11.34 -6.21 2.25
CA VAL A 15 -10.06 -5.50 2.07
C VAL A 15 -8.88 -6.34 2.62
N LYS A 16 -9.14 -7.17 3.63
CA LYS A 16 -8.18 -8.13 4.19
C LYS A 16 -7.71 -9.16 3.15
N THR A 17 -8.63 -9.74 2.39
CA THR A 17 -8.33 -10.69 1.31
C THR A 17 -7.50 -10.02 0.22
N GLY A 18 -7.85 -8.79 -0.17
CA GLY A 18 -7.09 -8.01 -1.15
C GLY A 18 -5.63 -7.80 -0.74
N SER A 19 -5.40 -7.39 0.51
CA SER A 19 -4.04 -7.20 1.05
C SER A 19 -3.23 -8.50 1.11
N ILE A 20 -3.86 -9.64 1.44
CA ILE A 20 -3.20 -10.96 1.44
C ILE A 20 -2.81 -11.39 0.03
N VAL A 21 -3.72 -11.26 -0.94
CA VAL A 21 -3.45 -11.61 -2.35
C VAL A 21 -2.27 -10.78 -2.88
N ILE A 22 -2.24 -9.49 -2.58
CA ILE A 22 -1.15 -8.59 -2.96
C ILE A 22 0.17 -9.04 -2.31
N ALA A 23 0.18 -9.34 -1.02
CA ALA A 23 1.39 -9.82 -0.34
C ALA A 23 1.94 -11.12 -0.98
N VAL A 24 1.07 -12.08 -1.28
CA VAL A 24 1.46 -13.35 -1.92
C VAL A 24 2.02 -13.12 -3.33
N LEU A 25 1.34 -12.29 -4.13
CA LEU A 25 1.77 -11.93 -5.48
C LEU A 25 3.16 -11.26 -5.44
N TRP A 26 3.39 -10.34 -4.49
CA TRP A 26 4.68 -9.68 -4.30
C TRP A 26 5.79 -10.61 -3.83
N ILE A 27 5.50 -11.56 -2.95
CA ILE A 27 6.46 -12.61 -2.57
C ILE A 27 6.89 -13.39 -3.81
N GLY A 28 5.93 -13.86 -4.61
CA GLY A 28 6.23 -14.61 -5.85
C GLY A 28 7.09 -13.81 -6.83
N LEU A 29 6.72 -12.55 -7.09
CA LEU A 29 7.48 -11.66 -7.96
C LEU A 29 8.89 -11.38 -7.43
N THR A 30 9.04 -11.18 -6.12
CA THR A 30 10.34 -10.94 -5.49
C THR A 30 11.24 -12.18 -5.58
N LEU A 31 10.69 -13.38 -5.39
CA LEU A 31 11.43 -14.63 -5.54
C LEU A 31 11.91 -14.85 -6.98
N ILE A 32 11.07 -14.54 -7.98
CA ILE A 32 11.48 -14.56 -9.39
C ILE A 32 12.61 -13.55 -9.63
N GLY A 33 12.51 -12.34 -9.06
CA GLY A 33 13.54 -11.31 -9.14
C GLY A 33 14.87 -11.76 -8.53
N ILE A 34 14.85 -12.42 -7.36
CA ILE A 34 16.04 -13.00 -6.72
C ILE A 34 16.64 -14.09 -7.61
N GLY A 35 15.82 -15.01 -8.13
CA GLY A 35 16.30 -16.08 -9.00
C GLY A 35 16.98 -15.54 -10.26
N TYR A 36 16.39 -14.52 -10.89
CA TYR A 36 16.97 -13.86 -12.05
C TYR A 36 18.29 -13.12 -11.72
N ALA A 37 18.31 -12.36 -10.62
CA ALA A 37 19.52 -11.65 -10.20
C ALA A 37 20.66 -12.62 -9.82
N ALA A 38 20.34 -13.69 -9.11
CA ALA A 38 21.31 -14.73 -8.74
C ALA A 38 21.86 -15.47 -9.98
N ASN A 39 20.99 -15.80 -10.94
CA ASN A 39 21.43 -16.43 -12.19
C ASN A 39 22.34 -15.52 -13.02
N ASN A 40 22.05 -14.22 -13.09
CA ASN A 40 22.92 -13.25 -13.75
C ASN A 40 24.26 -13.11 -13.04
N ALA A 41 24.25 -12.95 -11.71
CA ALA A 41 25.46 -12.89 -10.91
C ALA A 41 26.34 -14.13 -11.09
N HIS A 42 25.73 -15.32 -11.10
CA HIS A 42 26.42 -16.58 -11.36
C HIS A 42 27.00 -16.64 -12.78
N SER A 43 26.21 -16.30 -13.80
CA SER A 43 26.65 -16.32 -15.19
C SER A 43 27.84 -15.38 -15.42
N VAL A 44 27.78 -14.14 -14.92
CA VAL A 44 28.88 -13.17 -15.02
C VAL A 44 30.11 -13.67 -14.24
N SER A 45 29.92 -14.21 -13.04
CA SER A 45 31.00 -14.76 -12.22
C SER A 45 31.71 -15.93 -12.89
N THR A 46 30.99 -16.83 -13.55
CA THR A 46 31.60 -17.98 -14.26
C THR A 46 32.45 -17.55 -15.46
N VAL A 47 32.10 -16.45 -16.12
CA VAL A 47 32.81 -15.96 -17.31
C VAL A 47 34.01 -15.08 -16.92
N PHE A 48 33.85 -14.20 -15.93
CA PHE A 48 34.84 -13.16 -15.61
C PHE A 48 35.54 -13.36 -14.25
N GLY A 49 35.14 -14.35 -13.45
CA GLY A 49 35.67 -14.56 -12.10
C GLY A 49 35.28 -13.48 -11.09
N LEU A 50 34.38 -12.55 -11.47
CA LEU A 50 33.98 -11.39 -10.68
C LEU A 50 32.46 -11.26 -10.67
N VAL A 51 31.88 -10.83 -9.54
CA VAL A 51 30.46 -10.52 -9.43
C VAL A 51 30.26 -9.02 -9.61
N SER A 52 29.32 -8.62 -10.47
CA SER A 52 29.02 -7.20 -10.66
C SER A 52 28.45 -6.59 -9.37
N PRO A 53 28.97 -5.43 -8.90
CA PRO A 53 28.41 -4.73 -7.75
C PRO A 53 26.91 -4.43 -7.90
N THR A 54 26.43 -4.19 -9.13
CA THR A 54 25.01 -3.94 -9.41
C THR A 54 24.14 -5.15 -9.05
N ASP A 55 24.61 -6.36 -9.37
CA ASP A 55 23.84 -7.58 -9.12
C ASP A 55 23.76 -7.88 -7.63
N VAL A 56 24.86 -7.62 -6.89
CA VAL A 56 24.88 -7.72 -5.42
C VAL A 56 23.88 -6.75 -4.80
N VAL A 57 23.88 -5.49 -5.23
CA VAL A 57 22.93 -4.48 -4.73
C VAL A 57 21.48 -4.90 -5.01
N VAL A 58 21.17 -5.36 -6.23
CA VAL A 58 19.83 -5.81 -6.59
C VAL A 58 19.39 -7.00 -5.73
N LEU A 59 20.29 -7.96 -5.50
CA LEU A 59 20.00 -9.14 -4.67
C LEU A 59 19.74 -8.76 -3.21
N VAL A 60 20.52 -7.84 -2.65
CA VAL A 60 20.30 -7.29 -1.30
C VAL A 60 18.94 -6.59 -1.22
N VAL A 61 18.62 -5.71 -2.18
CA VAL A 61 17.36 -4.97 -2.18
C VAL A 61 16.16 -5.91 -2.30
N TYR A 62 16.21 -6.93 -3.15
CA TYR A 62 15.14 -7.93 -3.21
C TYR A 62 15.02 -8.77 -1.95
N SER A 63 16.14 -9.09 -1.29
CA SER A 63 16.11 -9.81 -0.01
C SER A 63 15.42 -8.99 1.09
N VAL A 64 15.73 -7.69 1.18
CA VAL A 64 15.05 -6.77 2.10
C VAL A 64 13.56 -6.65 1.76
N ASN A 65 13.22 -6.55 0.47
CA ASN A 65 11.83 -6.45 0.01
C ASN A 65 11.04 -7.73 0.34
N LEU A 66 11.66 -8.91 0.22
CA LEU A 66 11.04 -10.19 0.59
C LEU A 66 10.67 -10.21 2.08
N ILE A 67 11.60 -9.78 2.95
CA ILE A 67 11.34 -9.66 4.39
C ILE A 67 10.19 -8.67 4.64
N ALA A 68 10.18 -7.53 3.94
CA ALA A 68 9.10 -6.56 4.05
C ALA A 68 7.74 -7.19 3.67
N HIS A 69 7.65 -7.95 2.58
CA HIS A 69 6.39 -8.60 2.18
C HIS A 69 5.91 -9.67 3.18
N ILE A 70 6.83 -10.37 3.83
CA ILE A 70 6.49 -11.28 4.94
C ILE A 70 5.93 -10.47 6.13
N LEU A 71 6.55 -9.34 6.47
CA LEU A 71 6.05 -8.43 7.51
C LEU A 71 4.67 -7.86 7.16
N LEU A 72 4.39 -7.59 5.87
CA LEU A 72 3.05 -7.21 5.43
C LEU A 72 2.04 -8.32 5.72
N MET A 73 2.35 -9.57 5.37
CA MET A 73 1.46 -10.70 5.63
C MET A 73 1.15 -10.83 7.14
N VAL A 74 2.17 -10.71 8.00
CA VAL A 74 1.99 -10.71 9.46
C VAL A 74 1.17 -9.51 9.93
N GLY A 75 1.46 -8.31 9.40
CA GLY A 75 0.76 -7.08 9.73
C GLY A 75 -0.73 -7.12 9.39
N VAL A 76 -1.09 -7.70 8.24
CA VAL A 76 -2.49 -7.92 7.82
C VAL A 76 -3.15 -9.01 8.65
N ALA A 77 -2.46 -10.10 8.97
CA ALA A 77 -3.01 -11.20 9.77
C ALA A 77 -3.28 -10.79 11.22
N LYS A 78 -2.39 -9.98 11.80
CA LYS A 78 -2.47 -9.50 13.20
C LYS A 78 -3.13 -8.13 13.34
N GLU A 79 -3.50 -7.49 12.22
CA GLU A 79 -4.14 -6.17 12.19
C GLU A 79 -3.30 -5.09 12.91
N VAL A 80 -1.97 -5.19 12.81
CA VAL A 80 -1.02 -4.30 13.48
C VAL A 80 -0.67 -3.12 12.57
N ARG A 81 -1.25 -1.96 12.87
CA ARG A 81 -1.06 -0.71 12.12
C ARG A 81 0.40 -0.29 11.85
N PRO A 82 1.31 -0.29 12.84
CA PRO A 82 2.69 0.14 12.57
C PRO A 82 3.40 -0.76 11.55
N LEU A 83 3.11 -2.06 11.50
CA LEU A 83 3.73 -2.96 10.51
C LEU A 83 3.32 -2.59 9.07
N LEU A 84 2.05 -2.23 8.85
CA LEU A 84 1.56 -1.80 7.53
C LEU A 84 2.24 -0.52 7.06
N LEU A 85 2.42 0.44 7.97
CA LEU A 85 3.10 1.70 7.69
C LEU A 85 4.59 1.48 7.39
N THR A 86 5.28 0.67 8.22
CA THR A 86 6.68 0.30 8.01
C THR A 86 6.87 -0.38 6.65
N TRP A 87 6.00 -1.32 6.28
CA TRP A 87 6.06 -1.98 4.98
C TRP A 87 5.99 -0.98 3.82
N MET A 88 5.05 -0.02 3.87
CA MET A 88 4.88 0.97 2.82
C MET A 88 6.14 1.84 2.65
N ILE A 89 6.74 2.28 3.76
CA ILE A 89 7.97 3.09 3.76
C ILE A 89 9.13 2.28 3.16
N VAL A 90 9.35 1.06 3.64
CA VAL A 90 10.45 0.19 3.18
C VAL A 90 10.29 -0.14 1.69
N THR A 91 9.10 -0.56 1.25
CA THR A 91 8.83 -0.90 -0.16
C THR A 91 9.04 0.30 -1.08
N THR A 92 8.65 1.50 -0.65
CA THR A 92 8.87 2.74 -1.41
C THR A 92 10.36 3.03 -1.56
N ILE A 93 11.13 2.97 -0.46
CA ILE A 93 12.59 3.17 -0.49
C ILE A 93 13.26 2.13 -1.41
N CYS A 94 12.93 0.85 -1.25
CA CYS A 94 13.46 -0.22 -2.10
C CYS A 94 13.13 0.01 -3.59
N THR A 95 11.92 0.47 -3.91
CA THR A 95 11.51 0.77 -5.29
C THR A 95 12.32 1.92 -5.88
N VAL A 96 12.58 2.98 -5.10
CA VAL A 96 13.42 4.11 -5.52
C VAL A 96 14.87 3.67 -5.74
N VAL A 97 15.44 2.86 -4.85
CA VAL A 97 16.79 2.32 -5.01
C VAL A 97 16.88 1.46 -6.29
N LEU A 98 15.90 0.59 -6.54
CA LEU A 98 15.86 -0.21 -7.77
C LEU A 98 15.73 0.67 -9.02
N LEU A 99 14.98 1.77 -8.96
CA LEU A 99 14.92 2.73 -10.08
C LEU A 99 16.29 3.34 -10.35
N LEU A 100 16.99 3.81 -9.32
CA LEU A 100 18.33 4.40 -9.48
C LEU A 100 19.32 3.41 -10.07
N VAL A 101 19.30 2.15 -9.62
CA VAL A 101 20.13 1.08 -10.20
C VAL A 101 19.76 0.83 -11.66
N ASN A 102 18.47 0.77 -12.01
CA ASN A 102 18.03 0.59 -13.40
C ASN A 102 18.46 1.75 -14.30
N ILE A 103 18.40 3.00 -13.80
CA ILE A 103 18.92 4.17 -14.52
C ILE A 103 20.42 4.02 -14.75
N TYR A 104 21.20 3.67 -13.71
CA TYR A 104 22.64 3.48 -13.81
C TYR A 104 23.03 2.36 -14.81
N VAL A 105 22.36 1.20 -14.75
CA VAL A 105 22.60 0.09 -15.69
C VAL A 105 22.20 0.50 -17.11
N THR A 106 21.14 1.28 -17.27
CA THR A 106 20.72 1.81 -18.56
C THR A 106 21.77 2.78 -19.14
N THR A 107 22.24 3.75 -18.35
CA THR A 107 23.21 4.75 -18.84
C THR A 107 24.55 4.11 -19.23
N THR A 108 25.05 3.19 -18.42
CA THR A 108 26.29 2.43 -18.71
C THR A 108 26.18 1.58 -19.97
N ALA A 109 25.01 0.98 -20.23
CA ALA A 109 24.74 0.25 -21.46
C ALA A 109 24.73 1.15 -22.71
N PHE A 110 24.35 2.42 -22.59
CA PHE A 110 24.33 3.39 -23.69
C PHE A 110 25.69 4.04 -23.96
N THR A 111 26.60 4.07 -23.00
CA THR A 111 27.96 4.62 -23.20
C THR A 111 28.90 3.65 -23.87
N ALA A 112 28.74 2.34 -23.64
CA ALA A 112 29.62 1.30 -24.20
C ALA A 112 29.68 1.26 -25.75
N PRO A 113 28.60 1.48 -26.53
CA PRO A 113 28.62 1.39 -27.99
C PRO A 113 29.36 2.56 -28.68
N ARG A 114 29.62 3.69 -28.01
CA ARG A 114 30.26 4.86 -28.65
C ARG A 114 31.72 4.64 -29.04
N ASP A 115 32.37 3.63 -28.47
CA ASP A 115 33.73 3.23 -28.88
C ASP A 115 33.74 2.25 -30.07
N TYR A 116 32.57 1.82 -30.56
CA TYR A 116 32.42 0.84 -31.66
C TYR A 116 32.10 1.46 -33.02
N THR A 117 32.12 2.79 -33.16
CA THR A 117 31.81 3.51 -34.42
C THR A 117 32.73 3.18 -35.60
N ASP A 118 33.68 2.26 -35.45
CA ASP A 118 34.62 1.84 -36.50
C ASP A 118 34.52 0.35 -36.92
N ARG A 119 33.54 -0.45 -36.44
CA ARG A 119 33.50 -1.90 -36.77
C ARG A 119 32.14 -2.46 -37.20
N SER A 120 32.24 -3.27 -38.27
CA SER A 120 31.45 -4.42 -38.76
C SER A 120 29.92 -4.49 -38.53
N ASN A 121 29.21 -5.07 -39.51
CA ASN A 121 27.77 -5.40 -39.40
C ASN A 121 27.36 -6.21 -38.15
N LYS A 122 28.31 -6.88 -37.48
CA LYS A 122 28.03 -7.67 -36.26
C LYS A 122 27.84 -6.77 -35.03
N ASP A 123 28.52 -5.63 -34.96
CA ASP A 123 28.45 -4.71 -33.81
C ASP A 123 27.12 -3.94 -33.80
N ALA A 124 26.59 -3.62 -34.99
CA ALA A 124 25.25 -3.05 -35.14
C ALA A 124 24.13 -3.99 -34.64
N ALA A 125 24.26 -5.31 -34.88
CA ALA A 125 23.29 -6.29 -34.40
C ALA A 125 23.32 -6.43 -32.87
N ILE A 126 24.50 -6.38 -32.25
CA ILE A 126 24.66 -6.40 -30.79
C ILE A 126 24.08 -5.12 -30.16
N ALA A 127 24.34 -3.95 -30.78
CA ALA A 127 23.76 -2.68 -30.33
C ALA A 127 22.22 -2.69 -30.41
N ALA A 128 21.65 -3.21 -31.50
CA ALA A 128 20.20 -3.37 -31.66
C ALA A 128 19.60 -4.32 -30.61
N ALA A 129 20.25 -5.46 -30.34
CA ALA A 129 19.81 -6.40 -29.30
C ALA A 129 19.82 -5.76 -27.90
N ASN A 130 20.84 -4.96 -27.58
CA ASN A 130 20.93 -4.23 -26.32
C ASN A 130 19.84 -3.16 -26.16
N LEU A 131 19.50 -2.45 -27.25
CA LEU A 131 18.40 -1.48 -27.29
C LEU A 131 17.05 -2.16 -27.01
N THR A 132 16.74 -3.24 -27.73
CA THR A 132 15.48 -3.98 -27.56
C THR A 132 15.37 -4.57 -26.15
N GLY A 133 16.43 -5.18 -25.64
CA GLY A 133 16.48 -5.72 -24.29
C GLY A 133 16.33 -4.65 -23.20
N THR A 134 16.79 -3.43 -23.46
CA THR A 134 16.63 -2.31 -22.52
C THR A 134 15.20 -1.77 -22.52
N GLY A 135 14.57 -1.64 -23.69
CA GLY A 135 13.16 -1.27 -23.79
C GLY A 135 12.24 -2.23 -23.03
N MET A 136 12.44 -3.54 -23.20
CA MET A 136 11.66 -4.56 -22.48
C MET A 136 11.82 -4.46 -20.95
N ARG A 137 13.05 -4.19 -20.47
CA ARG A 137 13.32 -3.99 -19.03
C ARG A 137 12.52 -2.82 -18.45
N TRP A 138 12.45 -1.69 -19.17
CA TRP A 138 11.67 -0.53 -18.73
C TRP A 138 10.17 -0.77 -18.74
N ILE A 139 9.64 -1.51 -19.72
CA ILE A 139 8.22 -1.89 -19.75
C ILE A 139 7.88 -2.76 -18.53
N LEU A 140 8.68 -3.79 -18.26
CA LEU A 140 8.50 -4.63 -17.08
C LEU A 140 8.57 -3.80 -15.79
N TRP A 141 9.57 -2.93 -15.67
CA TRP A 141 9.72 -2.04 -14.51
C TRP A 141 8.51 -1.12 -14.32
N GLY A 142 7.95 -0.56 -15.40
CA GLY A 142 6.73 0.24 -15.35
C GLY A 142 5.52 -0.53 -14.82
N ILE A 143 5.34 -1.79 -15.26
CA ILE A 143 4.28 -2.68 -14.74
C ILE A 143 4.48 -2.92 -13.24
N PHE A 144 5.71 -3.21 -12.80
CA PHE A 144 6.01 -3.36 -11.38
C PHE A 144 5.70 -2.09 -10.58
N LEU A 145 6.07 -0.92 -11.08
CA LEU A 145 5.76 0.36 -10.43
C LEU A 145 4.25 0.56 -10.27
N THR A 146 3.46 0.31 -11.32
CA THR A 146 1.99 0.43 -11.25
C THR A 146 1.40 -0.54 -10.24
N LEU A 147 1.88 -1.80 -10.21
CA LEU A 147 1.48 -2.77 -9.20
C LEU A 147 1.88 -2.31 -7.78
N THR A 148 3.03 -1.66 -7.60
CA THR A 148 3.48 -1.18 -6.29
C THR A 148 2.56 -0.08 -5.80
N ILE A 149 2.23 0.88 -6.66
CA ILE A 149 1.29 1.96 -6.36
C ILE A 149 -0.08 1.37 -5.98
N TYR A 150 -0.58 0.42 -6.76
CA TYR A 150 -1.82 -0.28 -6.44
C TYR A 150 -1.76 -0.99 -5.07
N GLY A 151 -0.67 -1.71 -4.79
CA GLY A 151 -0.42 -2.35 -3.51
C GLY A 151 -0.43 -1.35 -2.34
N CYS A 152 0.27 -0.23 -2.48
CA CYS A 152 0.27 0.85 -1.49
C CYS A 152 -1.13 1.40 -1.24
N LEU A 153 -1.94 1.61 -2.29
CA LEU A 153 -3.32 2.09 -2.15
C LEU A 153 -4.21 1.10 -1.39
N VAL A 154 -4.08 -0.21 -1.67
CA VAL A 154 -4.84 -1.25 -0.95
C VAL A 154 -4.44 -1.33 0.51
N VAL A 155 -3.13 -1.28 0.81
CA VAL A 155 -2.63 -1.29 2.19
C VAL A 155 -3.03 -0.01 2.94
N LEU A 156 -3.00 1.15 2.30
CA LEU A 156 -3.49 2.41 2.88
C LEU A 156 -4.99 2.35 3.18
N SER A 157 -5.78 1.76 2.28
CA SER A 157 -7.22 1.54 2.51
C SER A 157 -7.45 0.63 3.73
N HIS A 158 -6.68 -0.45 3.84
CA HIS A 158 -6.74 -1.33 5.01
C HIS A 158 -6.33 -0.61 6.30
N TYR A 159 -5.26 0.20 6.25
CA TYR A 159 -4.78 1.00 7.37
C TYR A 159 -5.81 2.02 7.86
N GLN A 160 -6.48 2.72 6.94
CA GLN A 160 -7.56 3.66 7.28
C GLN A 160 -8.71 2.95 8.00
N ASN A 161 -9.10 1.77 7.53
CA ASN A 161 -10.16 0.97 8.17
C ASN A 161 -9.80 0.60 9.62
N LEU A 162 -8.54 0.22 9.87
CA LEU A 162 -8.06 -0.08 11.23
C LEU A 162 -8.01 1.17 12.12
N ARG A 163 -7.67 2.33 11.56
CA ARG A 163 -7.64 3.61 12.29
C ARG A 163 -9.05 4.05 12.69
N ASP A 164 -10.00 3.99 11.76
CA ASP A 164 -11.38 4.41 12.00
C ASP A 164 -12.08 3.48 13.01
N ALA A 165 -11.79 2.18 12.97
CA ALA A 165 -12.29 1.22 13.94
C ALA A 165 -11.85 1.54 15.39
N GLU A 166 -10.63 2.03 15.58
CA GLU A 166 -10.17 2.45 16.91
C GLU A 166 -10.86 3.75 17.38
N MET A 167 -11.02 4.73 16.48
CA MET A 167 -11.70 5.99 16.81
C MET A 167 -13.17 5.76 17.19
N GLY A 168 -13.86 4.83 16.51
CA GLY A 168 -15.25 4.46 16.83
C GLY A 168 -15.41 3.83 18.22
N ARG A 169 -14.44 3.03 18.68
CA ARG A 169 -14.44 2.47 20.04
C ARG A 169 -14.26 3.54 21.11
N GLY A 170 -13.41 4.53 20.87
CA GLY A 170 -13.21 5.65 21.80
C GLY A 170 -14.46 6.52 21.96
N GLN A 171 -15.20 6.77 20.89
CA GLN A 171 -16.45 7.55 20.98
C GLN A 171 -17.59 6.78 21.66
N GLN A 172 -17.75 5.48 21.42
CA GLN A 172 -18.76 4.67 22.12
C GLN A 172 -18.50 4.63 23.63
N GLN A 173 -17.24 4.66 24.06
CA GLN A 173 -16.89 4.67 25.48
C GLN A 173 -17.18 6.02 26.16
N MET A 174 -17.11 7.14 25.42
CA MET A 174 -17.42 8.47 25.96
C MET A 174 -18.93 8.77 26.03
N VAL A 175 -19.75 8.16 25.16
CA VAL A 175 -21.22 8.32 25.21
C VAL A 175 -21.84 7.52 26.37
N VAL A 176 -21.20 6.46 26.86
CA VAL A 176 -21.68 5.68 28.02
C VAL A 176 -21.36 6.38 29.36
N MET A 177 -20.41 7.32 29.38
CA MET A 177 -19.94 7.96 30.62
C MET A 177 -20.51 9.37 30.85
N GLY A 178 -21.11 9.98 29.82
CA GLY A 178 -21.83 11.25 29.93
C GLY A 178 -23.32 11.02 30.10
N ASN A 179 -23.82 11.14 31.34
CA ASN A 179 -25.23 11.36 31.67
C ASN A 179 -26.18 10.14 31.71
N LEU A 180 -25.78 9.06 32.37
CA LEU A 180 -26.79 8.23 33.06
C LEU A 180 -27.07 8.88 34.42
N PRO A 181 -28.24 9.53 34.64
CA PRO A 181 -28.70 9.77 36.00
C PRO A 181 -28.79 8.41 36.69
N TYR A 182 -28.16 8.30 37.85
CA TYR A 182 -28.40 7.23 38.81
C TYR A 182 -29.89 7.26 39.18
N VAL A 183 -30.75 6.60 38.41
CA VAL A 183 -32.09 6.25 38.85
C VAL A 183 -31.93 4.96 39.65
N MET A 184 -31.53 5.13 40.90
CA MET A 184 -31.65 4.10 41.94
C MET A 184 -33.13 4.01 42.31
N GLY A 185 -33.94 3.51 41.37
CA GLY A 185 -35.36 3.28 41.55
C GLY A 185 -35.59 1.78 41.64
N ASN A 186 -36.01 1.32 42.82
CA ASN A 186 -36.51 -0.03 43.07
C ASN A 186 -37.43 -0.47 41.93
N GLN A 187 -36.98 -1.38 41.06
CA GLN A 187 -37.88 -2.13 40.19
C GLN A 187 -38.14 -3.50 40.81
N PRO A 188 -39.41 -3.87 41.05
CA PRO A 188 -39.74 -5.21 41.47
C PRO A 188 -39.43 -6.19 40.35
N ILE A 189 -38.84 -7.31 40.74
CA ILE A 189 -38.68 -8.50 39.91
C ILE A 189 -40.08 -8.97 39.47
N MET A 190 -40.36 -8.91 38.16
CA MET A 190 -41.50 -9.62 37.57
C MET A 190 -40.99 -10.81 36.74
N PRO A 191 -41.30 -12.05 37.13
CA PRO A 191 -41.17 -13.21 36.26
C PRO A 191 -42.46 -13.33 35.44
N GLY A 192 -42.40 -13.09 34.14
CA GLY A 192 -43.62 -13.07 33.33
C GLY A 192 -43.40 -12.96 31.83
N ILE A 193 -43.17 -14.13 31.24
CA ILE A 193 -43.41 -14.58 29.86
C ILE A 193 -44.17 -13.65 28.87
N GLN A 194 -43.66 -13.62 27.62
CA GLN A 194 -44.31 -13.37 26.30
C GLN A 194 -44.52 -11.91 25.83
N PRO A 195 -44.81 -11.62 24.53
CA PRO A 195 -44.63 -12.37 23.27
C PRO A 195 -43.97 -11.54 22.13
N TYR A 196 -43.70 -12.22 21.01
CA TYR A 196 -43.47 -11.66 19.66
C TYR A 196 -44.54 -10.62 19.28
N GLY A 197 -44.15 -9.41 18.83
CA GLY A 197 -45.09 -8.46 18.21
C GLY A 197 -44.55 -7.04 18.05
N ASN A 198 -44.35 -6.65 16.78
CA ASN A 198 -44.25 -5.29 16.24
C ASN A 198 -43.16 -4.35 16.78
N GLN A 199 -42.19 -4.06 15.90
CA GLN A 199 -41.26 -2.94 16.05
C GLN A 199 -42.04 -1.62 16.20
N PRO A 200 -41.67 -0.75 17.16
CA PRO A 200 -42.18 0.60 17.19
C PRO A 200 -41.57 1.39 16.02
N VAL A 201 -42.43 2.00 15.21
CA VAL A 201 -42.06 3.08 14.29
C VAL A 201 -41.52 4.22 15.15
N LEU A 202 -40.20 4.40 15.13
CA LEU A 202 -39.56 5.59 15.69
C LEU A 202 -39.87 6.78 14.78
N GLU A 203 -40.94 7.49 15.09
CA GLU A 203 -41.24 8.79 14.53
C GLU A 203 -40.16 9.78 15.02
N ASN A 204 -39.14 9.94 14.18
CA ASN A 204 -38.00 10.80 14.41
C ASN A 204 -38.45 12.27 14.28
N LYS A 205 -39.01 12.83 15.36
CA LYS A 205 -39.17 14.28 15.49
C LYS A 205 -37.78 14.90 15.59
N GLN A 206 -37.28 15.39 14.46
CA GLN A 206 -36.09 16.25 14.43
C GLN A 206 -36.30 17.45 15.36
N PRO A 207 -35.39 17.69 16.32
CA PRO A 207 -35.37 18.98 17.01
C PRO A 207 -34.96 20.04 15.98
N ALA A 208 -35.84 21.02 15.77
CA ALA A 208 -35.50 22.23 15.03
C ALA A 208 -34.38 22.96 15.80
N MET A 209 -33.13 22.81 15.35
CA MET A 209 -32.03 23.64 15.82
C MET A 209 -32.07 24.97 15.05
N THR A 210 -32.81 25.93 15.59
CA THR A 210 -32.63 27.35 15.28
C THR A 210 -31.41 27.86 16.05
N GLY A 211 -30.23 27.76 15.44
CA GLY A 211 -29.03 28.45 15.90
C GLY A 211 -28.74 29.68 15.04
N PRO A 212 -28.30 30.81 15.60
CA PRO A 212 -27.96 32.00 14.83
C PRO A 212 -26.75 31.75 13.94
N GLN A 213 -26.89 32.16 12.67
CA GLN A 213 -25.91 32.08 11.61
C GLN A 213 -24.74 33.03 11.91
N PRO A 214 -23.48 32.56 12.06
CA PRO A 214 -22.34 33.45 12.26
C PRO A 214 -22.06 34.25 10.99
N GLY A 215 -21.97 35.57 11.16
CA GLY A 215 -21.83 36.55 10.09
C GLY A 215 -20.56 36.40 9.26
N LEU A 216 -20.71 36.72 7.97
CA LEU A 216 -19.63 36.94 7.02
C LEU A 216 -18.80 38.16 7.46
N GLY A 217 -17.65 37.89 8.10
CA GLY A 217 -16.58 38.86 8.23
C GLY A 217 -15.88 39.03 6.87
N GLN A 218 -16.24 40.09 6.16
CA GLN A 218 -15.43 40.68 5.09
C GLN A 218 -14.22 41.35 5.73
N ASP A 219 -13.05 40.72 5.67
CA ASP A 219 -11.79 41.44 5.82
C ASP A 219 -11.18 41.66 4.43
N SER A 220 -11.57 42.79 3.86
CA SER A 220 -10.84 43.48 2.81
C SER A 220 -9.64 44.16 3.46
N SER A 221 -8.43 43.75 3.10
CA SER A 221 -7.22 44.48 3.42
C SER A 221 -6.29 44.50 2.22
N ASP A 222 -6.42 45.59 1.47
CA ASP A 222 -5.32 46.22 0.76
C ASP A 222 -4.08 46.34 1.65
N ALA A 223 -2.89 46.03 1.14
CA ALA A 223 -1.76 46.96 1.09
C ALA A 223 -0.42 46.27 0.72
N ARG A 224 0.18 46.77 -0.37
CA ARG A 224 1.58 47.21 -0.51
C ARG A 224 2.70 46.20 -0.16
N LEU A 225 3.40 45.68 -1.18
CA LEU A 225 4.63 46.22 -1.78
C LEU A 225 5.10 45.32 -2.93
#